data_AF-A0A6P8QRB4-F1
#
_entry.id   AF-A0A6P8QRB4-F1
#
_cell.length_a   1.000
_cell.length_b   1.000
_cell.length_c   1.000
_cell.angle_alpha   90.00
_cell.angle_beta   90.00
_cell.angle_gamma   90.00
#
_symmetry.space_group_name_H-M   'P 1'
#
loop_
_entity.id
_entity.type
_entity.pdbx_description
1 polymer ?
#
loop_
_entity_poly.entity_id
_entity_poly.type
_entity_poly.pdbx_seq_one_letter_code
_entity_poly.pdbx_strand_id
1 'polypeptide(L)'
;MNNRSKPLVPRLSRLLFDLLVEIKNLTLRILPIGVEWEKLLPEQVPKKLQSSFVLRTTFRLNRFLLNLEIIEYSRSIFICHNCPCFPDVGCAQYVINDELMRFFDHCPKFLTYIEENDTAMHQVDAFKEGPEMRRVLKKIASALHLPVKNINADLIQVAFFTCSFELAIKNENSPWCSLFEEEDSKVLEYLNDLKQYWKRGYGYDINSRSSCGLFHYIFKSLDQAVSESNSSQLISSPVILQFGHAETLQPLLALMGLFKDEEPLDANNFARQTHRKFRSGRIVPYAANLLFVLYHCETASTSEEKYQIQLLLNEKLLPFPHSEKNVSSYQELKEQYSSIFQSCYFKDECELPVINKTSAHEL
;
A
#
# COMPACT_ATOMS: atom_id res chain seq x y z
N MET A 1 -12.15 6.53 -47.54
CA MET A 1 -12.88 6.93 -46.31
C MET A 1 -12.92 5.74 -45.36
N ASN A 2 -12.72 5.99 -44.05
CA ASN A 2 -12.87 5.05 -42.92
C ASN A 2 -12.48 3.58 -43.12
N ASN A 3 -11.28 3.22 -42.64
CA ASN A 3 -11.07 1.90 -42.05
C ASN A 3 -10.62 2.09 -40.60
N ARG A 4 -11.46 1.70 -39.63
CA ARG A 4 -11.20 1.95 -38.20
C ARG A 4 -10.15 0.97 -37.69
N SER A 5 -9.05 1.49 -37.15
CA SER A 5 -8.10 0.74 -36.33
C SER A 5 -8.81 0.13 -35.12
N LYS A 6 -8.66 -1.18 -34.91
CA LYS A 6 -9.04 -1.85 -33.65
C LYS A 6 -7.84 -1.82 -32.71
N PRO A 7 -7.99 -1.43 -31.42
CA PRO A 7 -6.89 -1.46 -30.47
C PRO A 7 -6.55 -2.90 -30.09
N LEU A 8 -5.26 -3.26 -30.14
CA LEU A 8 -4.76 -4.61 -29.88
C LEU A 8 -4.46 -4.83 -28.37
N VAL A 9 -5.42 -4.53 -27.48
CA VAL A 9 -5.26 -4.68 -26.02
C VAL A 9 -6.46 -5.38 -25.39
N PRO A 10 -6.49 -6.73 -25.29
CA PRO A 10 -7.43 -7.36 -24.35
C PRO A 10 -7.03 -8.71 -23.69
N ARG A 11 -5.84 -9.29 -23.92
CA ARG A 11 -5.54 -10.68 -23.46
C ARG A 11 -4.67 -10.82 -22.20
N LEU A 12 -3.51 -10.14 -22.10
CA LEU A 12 -2.70 -10.20 -20.86
C LEU A 12 -3.37 -9.47 -19.69
N SER A 13 -4.05 -8.35 -19.97
CA SER A 13 -4.78 -7.57 -18.96
C SER A 13 -5.87 -8.38 -18.26
N ARG A 14 -6.44 -9.39 -18.94
CA ARG A 14 -7.48 -10.24 -18.35
C ARG A 14 -6.92 -11.22 -17.33
N LEU A 15 -5.81 -11.89 -17.64
CA LEU A 15 -5.12 -12.77 -16.70
C LEU A 15 -4.60 -12.02 -15.46
N LEU A 16 -4.08 -10.79 -15.63
CA LEU A 16 -3.66 -9.96 -14.50
C LEU A 16 -4.87 -9.50 -13.65
N PHE A 17 -5.98 -9.16 -14.30
CA PHE A 17 -7.22 -8.76 -13.63
C PHE A 17 -7.86 -9.93 -12.88
N ASP A 18 -7.93 -11.11 -13.49
CA ASP A 18 -8.46 -12.33 -12.87
C ASP A 18 -7.59 -12.71 -11.64
N LEU A 19 -6.26 -12.59 -11.74
CA LEU A 19 -5.33 -12.79 -10.63
C LEU A 19 -5.52 -11.77 -9.49
N LEU A 20 -5.72 -10.49 -9.83
CA LEU A 20 -6.00 -9.42 -8.85
C LEU A 20 -7.35 -9.64 -8.14
N VAL A 21 -8.38 -10.04 -8.88
CA VAL A 21 -9.68 -10.42 -8.33
C VAL A 21 -9.54 -11.62 -7.39
N GLU A 22 -8.69 -12.59 -7.71
CA GLU A 22 -8.45 -13.76 -6.86
C GLU A 22 -7.66 -13.40 -5.58
N ILE A 23 -6.61 -12.58 -5.68
CA ILE A 23 -5.89 -12.01 -4.52
C ILE A 23 -6.83 -11.18 -3.64
N LYS A 24 -7.68 -10.34 -4.24
CA LYS A 24 -8.68 -9.54 -3.53
C LYS A 24 -9.74 -10.38 -2.82
N ASN A 25 -10.22 -11.44 -3.47
CA ASN A 25 -11.15 -12.40 -2.88
C ASN A 25 -10.51 -13.18 -1.73
N LEU A 26 -9.21 -13.49 -1.81
CA LEU A 26 -8.45 -14.04 -0.68
C LEU A 26 -8.41 -13.03 0.47
N THR A 27 -7.93 -11.79 0.24
CA THR A 27 -7.80 -10.78 1.30
C THR A 27 -9.13 -10.38 1.95
N LEU A 28 -10.24 -10.40 1.20
CA LEU A 28 -11.59 -10.11 1.73
C LEU A 28 -12.21 -11.27 2.53
N ARG A 29 -11.82 -12.53 2.28
CA ARG A 29 -12.34 -13.70 3.04
C ARG A 29 -11.80 -13.80 4.46
N ILE A 30 -10.82 -12.97 4.81
CA ILE A 30 -9.96 -13.14 5.97
C ILE A 30 -10.39 -12.26 7.17
N LEU A 31 -11.47 -11.49 7.00
CA LEU A 31 -12.16 -10.81 8.09
C LEU A 31 -13.55 -11.47 8.31
N PRO A 32 -14.01 -11.75 9.54
CA PRO A 32 -13.38 -12.56 10.57
C PRO A 32 -13.73 -14.05 10.42
N ILE A 33 -13.83 -14.60 9.20
CA ILE A 33 -14.18 -16.03 8.99
C ILE A 33 -12.92 -16.90 9.15
N GLY A 34 -12.29 -16.81 10.33
CA GLY A 34 -11.05 -17.53 10.66
C GLY A 34 -11.26 -18.93 11.25
N VAL A 35 -12.45 -19.26 11.77
CA VAL A 35 -12.68 -20.53 12.50
C VAL A 35 -14.05 -21.20 12.25
N GLU A 36 -15.14 -20.47 12.01
CA GLU A 36 -16.49 -21.03 12.21
C GLU A 36 -17.46 -20.96 11.01
N TRP A 37 -17.10 -21.60 9.88
CA TRP A 37 -18.06 -21.96 8.81
C TRP A 37 -17.81 -23.34 8.15
N GLU A 38 -17.14 -24.25 8.83
CA GLU A 38 -16.75 -25.59 8.30
C GLU A 38 -17.91 -26.58 8.03
N LYS A 39 -19.18 -26.13 7.97
CA LYS A 39 -20.37 -27.02 8.01
C LYS A 39 -21.54 -26.72 7.06
N LEU A 40 -21.44 -25.81 6.08
CA LEU A 40 -22.53 -25.59 5.10
C LEU A 40 -22.12 -25.68 3.62
N LEU A 41 -22.04 -26.94 3.19
CA LEU A 41 -22.49 -27.50 1.90
C LEU A 41 -21.66 -27.30 0.60
N PRO A 42 -21.66 -28.32 -0.28
CA PRO A 42 -21.00 -28.31 -1.59
C PRO A 42 -21.93 -27.89 -2.75
N GLU A 43 -21.37 -27.90 -3.96
CA GLU A 43 -21.97 -27.66 -5.28
C GLU A 43 -22.27 -26.20 -5.69
N GLN A 44 -22.19 -25.99 -7.02
CA GLN A 44 -22.32 -24.73 -7.76
C GLN A 44 -21.08 -23.79 -7.58
N VAL A 45 -20.32 -23.42 -8.61
CA VAL A 45 -20.67 -23.26 -10.04
C VAL A 45 -19.51 -23.69 -10.98
N PRO A 46 -19.72 -24.72 -11.81
CA PRO A 46 -18.96 -24.91 -13.05
C PRO A 46 -19.87 -24.74 -14.27
N LYS A 47 -19.82 -23.58 -14.96
CA LYS A 47 -20.26 -23.34 -16.36
C LYS A 47 -20.27 -21.84 -16.72
N LYS A 48 -19.15 -21.31 -17.24
CA LYS A 48 -19.15 -20.15 -18.17
C LYS A 48 -17.75 -19.89 -18.76
N LEU A 49 -17.28 -20.80 -19.64
CA LEU A 49 -16.29 -20.51 -20.72
C LEU A 49 -16.02 -21.73 -21.64
N GLN A 50 -17.05 -22.52 -21.96
CA GLN A 50 -17.01 -23.51 -23.06
C GLN A 50 -17.66 -22.93 -24.33
N SER A 51 -17.12 -21.84 -24.85
CA SER A 51 -17.38 -21.38 -26.23
C SER A 51 -16.51 -20.19 -26.63
N SER A 52 -15.34 -20.46 -27.21
CA SER A 52 -14.74 -19.69 -28.32
C SER A 52 -13.31 -20.14 -28.62
N PHE A 53 -13.12 -20.69 -29.83
CA PHE A 53 -11.84 -20.93 -30.49
C PHE A 53 -10.84 -21.89 -29.85
N VAL A 54 -10.97 -23.15 -30.28
CA VAL A 54 -9.81 -24.02 -30.53
C VAL A 54 -8.88 -23.31 -31.51
N LEU A 55 -7.67 -22.97 -31.06
CA LEU A 55 -6.54 -22.71 -31.94
C LEU A 55 -5.33 -23.46 -31.38
N ARG A 56 -4.98 -24.56 -32.06
CA ARG A 56 -3.76 -25.33 -31.77
C ARG A 56 -2.55 -24.51 -32.19
N THR A 57 -2.04 -23.67 -31.30
CA THR A 57 -0.66 -23.16 -31.36
C THR A 57 0.01 -23.39 -30.02
N THR A 58 1.07 -24.19 -30.04
CA THR A 58 1.71 -24.75 -28.85
C THR A 58 2.57 -23.70 -28.13
N PHE A 59 1.95 -22.85 -27.30
CA PHE A 59 2.68 -22.07 -26.31
C PHE A 59 2.86 -22.87 -25.01
N ARG A 60 4.07 -23.37 -24.78
CA ARG A 60 4.48 -23.90 -23.47
C ARG A 60 4.71 -22.73 -22.50
N LEU A 61 3.64 -22.29 -21.83
CA LEU A 61 3.74 -21.46 -20.63
C LEU A 61 3.95 -22.37 -19.40
N ASN A 62 5.17 -22.87 -19.25
CA ASN A 62 5.59 -23.48 -17.98
C ASN A 62 6.05 -22.38 -17.02
N ARG A 63 5.67 -22.49 -15.74
CA ARG A 63 5.93 -21.57 -14.61
C ARG A 63 5.11 -20.29 -14.58
N PHE A 64 3.95 -20.38 -13.93
CA PHE A 64 3.52 -19.33 -13.00
C PHE A 64 3.99 -19.73 -11.60
N LEU A 65 4.56 -18.78 -10.85
CA LEU A 65 4.85 -18.93 -9.43
C LEU A 65 4.10 -17.84 -8.68
N LEU A 66 2.99 -18.24 -8.07
CA LEU A 66 2.42 -17.60 -6.90
C LEU A 66 2.50 -18.61 -5.77
N ASN A 67 2.85 -18.17 -4.55
CA ASN A 67 2.26 -18.56 -3.27
C ASN A 67 2.92 -17.67 -2.17
N LEU A 68 2.23 -17.54 -1.04
CA LEU A 68 2.42 -16.50 -0.04
C LEU A 68 2.08 -17.09 1.33
N GLU A 69 2.79 -16.72 2.41
CA GLU A 69 2.28 -16.70 3.81
C GLU A 69 3.26 -16.05 4.83
N ILE A 70 2.74 -15.63 6.00
CA ILE A 70 3.10 -14.36 6.70
C ILE A 70 3.14 -14.53 8.26
N ILE A 71 3.42 -13.47 9.06
CA ILE A 71 3.51 -13.34 10.55
C ILE A 71 2.85 -12.00 11.02
N GLU A 72 2.15 -11.78 12.16
CA GLU A 72 1.71 -12.60 13.34
C GLU A 72 0.17 -12.60 13.53
N TYR A 73 -0.50 -11.45 13.72
CA TYR A 73 -1.94 -11.35 13.38
C TYR A 73 -2.13 -11.68 11.88
N SER A 74 -1.11 -11.28 11.13
CA SER A 74 -0.87 -11.63 9.75
C SER A 74 -0.28 -13.06 9.53
N ARG A 75 0.14 -13.84 10.57
CA ARG A 75 0.16 -15.33 10.53
C ARG A 75 -1.29 -15.79 10.42
N SER A 76 -2.15 -15.43 11.37
CA SER A 76 -3.53 -15.96 11.46
C SER A 76 -4.42 -15.62 10.25
N ILE A 77 -4.23 -14.44 9.66
CA ILE A 77 -4.90 -14.00 8.42
C ILE A 77 -4.68 -15.01 7.28
N PHE A 78 -3.47 -15.56 7.18
CA PHE A 78 -3.12 -16.55 6.19
C PHE A 78 -2.43 -17.73 6.89
N ILE A 79 -3.22 -18.67 7.43
CA ILE A 79 -2.80 -20.08 7.52
C ILE A 79 -3.87 -20.89 6.80
N CYS A 80 -3.79 -20.93 5.47
CA CYS A 80 -4.69 -21.77 4.70
C CYS A 80 -4.31 -23.25 4.90
N HIS A 81 -4.90 -23.89 5.91
CA HIS A 81 -4.72 -25.33 6.22
C HIS A 81 -5.05 -26.27 5.05
N ASN A 82 -5.68 -25.76 3.99
CA ASN A 82 -5.87 -26.41 2.69
C ASN A 82 -5.68 -25.41 1.54
N CYS A 83 -4.55 -24.69 1.49
CA CYS A 83 -4.19 -23.88 0.32
C CYS A 83 -4.11 -24.80 -0.92
N PRO A 84 -4.68 -24.43 -2.08
CA PRO A 84 -4.80 -25.35 -3.21
C PRO A 84 -3.42 -25.73 -3.78
N CYS A 85 -3.00 -26.97 -3.51
CA CYS A 85 -1.92 -27.62 -4.23
C CYS A 85 -2.28 -27.72 -5.71
N PHE A 86 -1.79 -26.78 -6.54
CA PHE A 86 -1.94 -26.87 -7.99
C PHE A 86 -1.20 -28.12 -8.50
N PRO A 87 -1.89 -29.07 -9.17
CA PRO A 87 -1.33 -30.39 -9.50
C PRO A 87 0.00 -30.37 -10.27
N ASP A 88 0.23 -29.32 -11.07
CA ASP A 88 1.41 -29.16 -11.94
C ASP A 88 2.48 -28.20 -11.40
N VAL A 89 2.25 -27.53 -10.26
CA VAL A 89 3.12 -26.44 -9.75
C VAL A 89 3.75 -26.75 -8.40
N GLY A 90 3.09 -27.59 -7.59
CA GLY A 90 3.51 -27.88 -6.22
C GLY A 90 3.29 -26.70 -5.25
N CYS A 91 3.64 -26.89 -3.98
CA CYS A 91 3.59 -25.83 -2.97
C CYS A 91 4.82 -24.93 -3.15
N ALA A 92 4.63 -23.63 -3.40
CA ALA A 92 5.77 -22.72 -3.46
C ALA A 92 6.22 -22.35 -2.04
N GLN A 93 7.53 -22.15 -1.86
CA GLN A 93 8.11 -21.78 -0.58
C GLN A 93 7.99 -20.27 -0.37
N TYR A 94 7.40 -19.85 0.75
CA TYR A 94 7.44 -18.46 1.18
C TYR A 94 8.77 -18.17 1.89
N VAL A 95 9.20 -16.90 1.89
CA VAL A 95 10.39 -16.43 2.59
C VAL A 95 9.99 -15.23 3.44
N ILE A 96 10.21 -15.31 4.74
CA ILE A 96 10.05 -14.17 5.66
C ILE A 96 11.28 -13.26 5.49
N ASN A 97 11.05 -11.99 5.21
CA ASN A 97 12.11 -10.99 5.10
C ASN A 97 11.66 -9.68 5.77
N ASP A 98 11.71 -9.68 7.10
CA ASP A 98 11.31 -8.53 7.92
C ASP A 98 12.27 -7.33 7.77
N GLU A 99 13.55 -7.55 7.43
CA GLU A 99 14.47 -6.47 7.08
C GLU A 99 13.96 -5.66 5.87
N LEU A 100 13.39 -6.34 4.87
CA LEU A 100 12.85 -5.72 3.65
C LEU A 100 11.43 -5.19 3.82
N MET A 101 10.55 -5.93 4.50
CA MET A 101 9.12 -5.62 4.57
C MET A 101 8.69 -4.92 5.86
N ARG A 102 9.51 -4.97 6.91
CA ARG A 102 9.37 -4.26 8.19
C ARG A 102 10.62 -3.42 8.47
N PHE A 103 11.15 -2.77 7.44
CA PHE A 103 12.33 -1.90 7.51
C PHE A 103 12.25 -0.85 8.64
N PHE A 104 11.04 -0.39 8.98
CA PHE A 104 10.78 0.59 10.03
C PHE A 104 11.09 0.08 11.44
N ASP A 105 10.92 -1.23 11.71
CA ASP A 105 11.32 -1.85 12.98
C ASP A 105 12.85 -2.04 13.09
N HIS A 106 13.55 -1.98 11.95
CA HIS A 106 14.98 -2.24 11.82
C HIS A 106 15.81 -0.97 11.59
N CYS A 107 15.20 0.21 11.81
CA CYS A 107 15.78 1.51 11.50
C CYS A 107 16.01 2.35 12.79
N PRO A 108 17.19 2.28 13.43
CA PRO A 108 17.42 2.90 14.75
C PRO A 108 17.08 4.40 14.80
N LYS A 109 17.48 5.18 13.81
CA LYS A 109 17.16 6.61 13.71
C LYS A 109 15.65 6.89 13.61
N PHE A 110 14.89 6.02 12.95
CA PHE A 110 13.43 6.13 12.89
C PHE A 110 12.79 5.81 14.25
N LEU A 111 13.23 4.72 14.89
CA LEU A 111 12.75 4.37 16.23
C LEU A 111 13.00 5.52 17.21
N THR A 112 14.24 6.00 17.32
CA THR A 112 14.60 7.05 18.29
C THR A 112 13.99 8.42 17.99
N TYR A 113 13.82 8.81 16.72
CA TYR A 113 13.29 10.15 16.40
C TYR A 113 11.78 10.21 16.19
N ILE A 114 11.09 9.06 15.98
CA ILE A 114 9.67 9.00 15.61
C ILE A 114 8.84 8.08 16.53
N GLU A 115 9.34 6.90 16.91
CA GLU A 115 8.60 5.99 17.81
C GLU A 115 8.78 6.33 19.29
N GLU A 116 10.02 6.61 19.69
CA GLU A 116 10.42 6.89 21.08
C GLU A 116 10.31 8.39 21.45
N ASN A 117 9.98 9.24 20.48
CA ASN A 117 9.93 10.69 20.63
C ASN A 117 8.49 11.19 20.74
N ASP A 118 8.04 11.48 21.95
CA ASP A 118 6.70 12.02 22.24
C ASP A 118 6.38 13.31 21.44
N THR A 119 7.38 14.11 21.08
CA THR A 119 7.17 15.36 20.32
C THR A 119 6.94 15.14 18.82
N ALA A 120 7.25 13.95 18.29
CA ALA A 120 7.10 13.64 16.87
C ALA A 120 5.64 13.76 16.41
N MET A 121 4.69 13.53 17.31
CA MET A 121 3.25 13.54 17.03
C MET A 121 2.52 14.84 17.43
N HIS A 122 3.24 15.91 17.77
CA HIS A 122 2.65 17.15 18.32
C HIS A 122 1.49 17.75 17.49
N GLN A 123 1.48 17.60 16.16
CA GLN A 123 0.37 18.05 15.32
C GLN A 123 -0.91 17.22 15.49
N VAL A 124 -0.78 15.92 15.76
CA VAL A 124 -1.93 15.06 16.11
C VAL A 124 -2.49 15.48 17.46
N ASP A 125 -1.65 15.66 18.47
CA ASP A 125 -2.11 16.00 19.82
C ASP A 125 -2.68 17.42 19.90
N ALA A 126 -2.12 18.38 19.15
CA ALA A 126 -2.72 19.70 18.97
C ALA A 126 -4.09 19.63 18.27
N PHE A 127 -4.27 18.75 17.27
CA PHE A 127 -5.56 18.59 16.60
C PHE A 127 -6.61 17.88 17.48
N LYS A 128 -6.22 16.92 18.31
CA LYS A 128 -7.10 16.28 19.32
C LYS A 128 -7.75 17.30 20.25
N GLU A 129 -6.99 18.31 20.67
CA GLU A 129 -7.47 19.39 21.53
C GLU A 129 -8.08 20.58 20.75
N GLY A 130 -8.01 20.55 19.41
CA GLY A 130 -8.43 21.60 18.50
C GLY A 130 -9.96 21.85 18.47
N PRO A 131 -10.41 22.97 17.88
CA PRO A 131 -11.83 23.35 17.85
C PRO A 131 -12.70 22.35 17.07
N GLU A 132 -12.16 21.71 16.03
CA GLU A 132 -12.82 20.67 15.23
C GLU A 132 -13.16 19.45 16.09
N MET A 133 -12.15 18.86 16.75
CA MET A 133 -12.35 17.70 17.63
C MET A 133 -13.20 18.05 18.84
N ARG A 134 -13.05 19.26 19.40
CA ARG A 134 -13.90 19.75 20.50
C ARG A 134 -15.37 19.88 20.12
N ARG A 135 -15.69 20.15 18.85
CA ARG A 135 -17.07 20.13 18.31
C ARG A 135 -17.61 18.69 18.27
N VAL A 136 -16.85 17.76 17.70
CA VAL A 136 -17.20 16.33 17.61
C VAL A 136 -17.41 15.73 19.01
N LEU A 137 -16.49 16.00 19.95
CA LEU A 137 -16.58 15.56 21.36
C LEU A 137 -17.87 16.01 22.03
N LYS A 138 -18.25 17.29 21.92
CA LYS A 138 -19.49 17.82 22.50
C LYS A 138 -20.73 17.15 21.91
N LYS A 139 -20.74 16.92 20.59
CA LYS A 139 -21.86 16.29 19.87
C LYS A 139 -22.07 14.84 20.33
N ILE A 140 -21.01 14.04 20.33
CA ILE A 140 -21.09 12.62 20.73
C ILE A 140 -21.37 12.48 22.23
N ALA A 141 -20.78 13.32 23.08
CA ALA A 141 -21.12 13.37 24.49
C ALA A 141 -22.62 13.65 24.73
N SER A 142 -23.21 14.57 23.96
CA SER A 142 -24.65 14.86 23.99
C SER A 142 -25.49 13.67 23.51
N ALA A 143 -25.08 12.99 22.44
CA ALA A 143 -25.79 11.83 21.89
C ALA A 143 -25.76 10.61 22.82
N LEU A 144 -24.66 10.43 23.57
CA LEU A 144 -24.50 9.35 24.55
C LEU A 144 -25.00 9.72 25.97
N HIS A 145 -25.52 10.94 26.17
CA HIS A 145 -25.90 11.49 27.48
C HIS A 145 -24.77 11.45 28.53
N LEU A 146 -23.51 11.64 28.10
CA LEU A 146 -22.32 11.61 28.94
C LEU A 146 -21.75 13.02 29.21
N PRO A 147 -21.15 13.27 30.40
CA PRO A 147 -20.39 14.50 30.63
C PRO A 147 -19.21 14.59 29.66
N VAL A 148 -19.04 15.72 28.96
CA VAL A 148 -17.94 15.94 27.99
C VAL A 148 -16.56 15.63 28.59
N LYS A 149 -16.34 15.95 29.87
CA LYS A 149 -15.11 15.69 30.62
C LYS A 149 -14.76 14.19 30.80
N ASN A 150 -15.68 13.28 30.51
CA ASN A 150 -15.47 11.82 30.60
C ASN A 150 -15.07 11.21 29.25
N ILE A 151 -14.93 12.01 28.19
CA ILE A 151 -14.62 11.56 26.82
C ILE A 151 -13.44 12.38 26.29
N ASN A 152 -12.55 11.73 25.54
CA ASN A 152 -11.43 12.38 24.84
C ASN A 152 -11.36 11.95 23.37
N ALA A 153 -10.49 12.59 22.59
CA ALA A 153 -10.33 12.34 21.16
C ALA A 153 -9.97 10.89 20.81
N ASP A 154 -9.25 10.18 21.70
CA ASP A 154 -8.85 8.79 21.48
C ASP A 154 -10.03 7.81 21.68
N LEU A 155 -10.89 8.03 22.68
CA LEU A 155 -12.15 7.26 22.84
C LEU A 155 -13.10 7.46 21.66
N ILE A 156 -13.17 8.68 21.11
CA ILE A 156 -13.96 8.95 19.90
C ILE A 156 -13.39 8.24 18.66
N GLN A 157 -12.07 8.25 18.47
CA GLN A 157 -11.43 7.47 17.41
C GLN A 157 -11.71 5.98 17.57
N VAL A 158 -11.69 5.42 18.79
CA VAL A 158 -12.02 4.00 19.03
C VAL A 158 -13.47 3.70 18.62
N ALA A 159 -14.43 4.56 18.94
CA ALA A 159 -15.82 4.39 18.49
C ALA A 159 -15.94 4.46 16.96
N PHE A 160 -15.24 5.40 16.32
CA PHE A 160 -15.20 5.56 14.86
C PHE A 160 -14.58 4.34 14.15
N PHE A 161 -13.44 3.84 14.66
CA PHE A 161 -12.81 2.65 14.13
C PHE A 161 -13.63 1.39 14.40
N THR A 162 -14.29 1.26 15.54
CA THR A 162 -15.23 0.14 15.81
C THR A 162 -16.34 0.08 14.76
N CYS A 163 -16.95 1.22 14.40
CA CYS A 163 -17.87 1.31 13.26
C CYS A 163 -17.23 0.77 11.96
N SER A 164 -16.04 1.28 11.60
CA SER A 164 -15.36 0.89 10.36
C SER A 164 -14.98 -0.59 10.33
N PHE A 165 -14.62 -1.15 11.48
CA PHE A 165 -14.23 -2.55 11.62
C PHE A 165 -15.46 -3.44 11.56
N GLU A 166 -16.53 -3.19 12.31
CA GLU A 166 -17.73 -4.02 12.23
C GLU A 166 -18.35 -4.04 10.82
N LEU A 167 -18.27 -2.94 10.09
CA LEU A 167 -18.63 -2.90 8.66
C LEU A 167 -17.66 -3.71 7.78
N ALA A 168 -16.35 -3.45 7.86
CA ALA A 168 -15.36 -4.11 7.00
C ALA A 168 -15.18 -5.61 7.31
N ILE A 169 -15.47 -6.00 8.55
CA ILE A 169 -15.26 -7.34 9.09
C ILE A 169 -16.56 -8.14 8.98
N LYS A 170 -17.61 -7.71 9.70
CA LYS A 170 -18.85 -8.50 9.81
C LYS A 170 -19.87 -8.20 8.70
N ASN A 171 -19.62 -7.17 7.86
CA ASN A 171 -20.61 -6.58 6.96
C ASN A 171 -21.86 -6.10 7.71
N GLU A 172 -21.69 -5.65 8.96
CA GLU A 172 -22.76 -5.14 9.83
C GLU A 172 -22.74 -3.61 9.86
N ASN A 173 -23.92 -2.98 9.77
CA ASN A 173 -24.05 -1.55 10.02
C ASN A 173 -24.07 -1.29 11.54
N SER A 174 -22.90 -1.01 12.10
CA SER A 174 -22.73 -0.86 13.55
C SER A 174 -23.54 0.30 14.13
N PRO A 175 -24.16 0.15 15.33
CA PRO A 175 -24.70 1.28 16.07
C PRO A 175 -23.67 2.39 16.33
N TRP A 176 -22.37 2.07 16.40
CA TRP A 176 -21.31 3.06 16.52
C TRP A 176 -21.26 4.01 15.33
N CYS A 177 -21.62 3.56 14.13
CA CYS A 177 -21.69 4.41 12.94
C CYS A 177 -22.75 5.51 13.07
N SER A 178 -23.83 5.28 13.80
CA SER A 178 -24.91 6.25 13.98
C SER A 178 -24.53 7.48 14.82
N LEU A 179 -23.38 7.45 15.51
CA LEU A 179 -22.87 8.58 16.30
C LEU A 179 -22.20 9.67 15.45
N PHE A 180 -21.92 9.40 14.19
CA PHE A 180 -21.10 10.26 13.31
C PHE A 180 -21.88 10.69 12.08
N GLU A 181 -21.92 12.00 11.81
CA GLU A 181 -22.30 12.51 10.50
C GLU A 181 -21.06 12.60 9.58
N GLU A 182 -21.28 12.92 8.31
CA GLU A 182 -20.20 13.09 7.32
C GLU A 182 -19.18 14.16 7.75
N GLU A 183 -19.63 15.26 8.36
CA GLU A 183 -18.74 16.34 8.84
C GLU A 183 -17.94 15.97 10.09
N ASP A 184 -18.43 15.05 10.93
CA ASP A 184 -17.64 14.50 12.03
C ASP A 184 -16.62 13.48 11.49
N SER A 185 -17.05 12.68 10.52
CA SER A 185 -16.22 11.70 9.82
C SER A 185 -15.07 12.36 9.05
N LYS A 186 -15.26 13.53 8.45
CA LYS A 186 -14.19 14.33 7.82
C LYS A 186 -13.12 14.81 8.81
N VAL A 187 -13.53 15.21 10.01
CA VAL A 187 -12.61 15.60 11.10
C VAL A 187 -11.80 14.39 11.56
N LEU A 188 -12.43 13.22 11.69
CA LEU A 188 -11.77 11.98 12.13
C LEU A 188 -10.87 11.37 11.02
N GLU A 189 -11.28 11.47 9.75
CA GLU A 189 -10.42 11.18 8.59
C GLU A 189 -9.15 12.04 8.65
N TYR A 190 -9.29 13.35 8.92
CA TYR A 190 -8.15 14.26 9.00
C TYR A 190 -7.24 14.00 10.21
N LEU A 191 -7.80 13.67 11.37
CA LEU A 191 -7.01 13.25 12.55
C LEU A 191 -6.17 12.00 12.26
N ASN A 192 -6.74 11.02 11.55
CA ASN A 192 -6.00 9.84 11.13
C ASN A 192 -4.98 10.15 10.02
N ASP A 193 -5.32 11.03 9.07
CA ASP A 193 -4.39 11.47 8.02
C ASP A 193 -3.18 12.20 8.63
N LEU A 194 -3.38 13.09 9.61
CA LEU A 194 -2.29 13.71 10.39
C LEU A 194 -1.39 12.64 11.03
N LYS A 195 -1.99 11.63 11.68
CA LYS A 195 -1.23 10.53 12.29
C LYS A 195 -0.37 9.81 11.26
N GLN A 196 -0.93 9.44 10.10
CA GLN A 196 -0.16 8.76 9.06
C GLN A 196 0.85 9.67 8.38
N TYR A 197 0.54 10.95 8.18
CA TYR A 197 1.44 11.95 7.58
C TYR A 197 2.69 12.14 8.44
N TRP A 198 2.51 12.40 9.74
CA TRP A 198 3.61 12.67 10.66
C TRP A 198 4.37 11.41 11.08
N LYS A 199 3.72 10.24 11.15
CA LYS A 199 4.34 8.99 11.61
C LYS A 199 4.91 8.09 10.50
N ARG A 200 4.38 8.17 9.27
CA ARG A 200 4.70 7.25 8.14
C ARG A 200 4.76 7.92 6.76
N GLY A 201 4.39 9.20 6.65
CA GLY A 201 4.33 9.96 5.40
C GLY A 201 5.39 11.05 5.33
N TYR A 202 4.98 12.28 5.05
CA TYR A 202 5.87 13.41 4.75
C TYR A 202 6.31 14.27 5.95
N GLY A 203 5.90 13.94 7.18
CA GLY A 203 6.23 14.78 8.34
C GLY A 203 7.73 14.89 8.67
N TYR A 204 8.50 13.82 8.44
CA TYR A 204 9.95 13.79 8.66
C TYR A 204 10.63 12.97 7.55
N ASP A 205 11.81 13.42 7.09
CA ASP A 205 12.53 12.77 5.98
C ASP A 205 12.83 11.29 6.23
N ILE A 206 13.12 10.91 7.49
CA ILE A 206 13.40 9.52 7.87
C ILE A 206 12.18 8.60 7.67
N ASN A 207 10.95 9.14 7.68
CA ASN A 207 9.75 8.34 7.48
C ASN A 207 9.80 7.66 6.11
N SER A 208 9.94 8.43 5.04
CA SER A 208 10.02 7.89 3.67
C SER A 208 11.38 7.23 3.39
N ARG A 209 12.49 7.82 3.85
CA ARG A 209 13.85 7.29 3.62
C ARG A 209 14.10 5.95 4.32
N SER A 210 13.39 5.60 5.38
CA SER A 210 13.42 4.23 5.93
C SER A 210 13.07 3.15 4.90
N SER A 211 12.33 3.48 3.82
CA SER A 211 11.95 2.55 2.75
C SER A 211 12.97 2.39 1.61
N CYS A 212 14.16 3.02 1.66
CA CYS A 212 15.16 2.92 0.58
C CYS A 212 15.45 1.45 0.17
N GLY A 213 15.55 0.53 1.13
CA GLY A 213 15.84 -0.89 0.86
C GLY A 213 14.79 -1.56 -0.03
N LEU A 214 13.50 -1.31 0.26
CA LEU A 214 12.39 -1.82 -0.55
C LEU A 214 12.34 -1.16 -1.94
N PHE A 215 12.60 0.15 -2.02
CA PHE A 215 12.69 0.87 -3.29
C PHE A 215 13.78 0.29 -4.21
N HIS A 216 15.00 0.11 -3.69
CA HIS A 216 16.11 -0.50 -4.44
C HIS A 216 15.82 -1.96 -4.83
N TYR A 217 15.17 -2.74 -3.96
CA TYR A 217 14.80 -4.12 -4.26
C TYR A 217 13.85 -4.19 -5.47
N ILE A 218 12.79 -3.36 -5.50
CA ILE A 218 11.82 -3.33 -6.62
C ILE A 218 12.52 -3.05 -7.95
N PHE A 219 13.34 -1.99 -8.00
CA PHE A 219 14.03 -1.61 -9.24
C PHE A 219 15.15 -2.59 -9.63
N LYS A 220 15.84 -3.21 -8.67
CA LYS A 220 16.80 -4.29 -8.94
C LYS A 220 16.12 -5.49 -9.59
N SER A 221 14.91 -5.85 -9.13
CA SER A 221 14.12 -6.94 -9.74
C SER A 221 13.65 -6.61 -11.15
N LEU A 222 13.22 -5.36 -11.40
CA LEU A 222 12.86 -4.89 -12.73
C LEU A 222 14.07 -4.86 -13.68
N ASP A 223 15.22 -4.37 -13.21
CA ASP A 223 16.49 -4.39 -13.94
C ASP A 223 16.95 -5.81 -14.30
N GLN A 224 16.79 -6.76 -13.39
CA GLN A 224 17.09 -8.17 -13.66
C GLN A 224 16.19 -8.73 -14.77
N ALA A 225 14.88 -8.48 -14.73
CA ALA A 225 13.96 -8.92 -15.77
C ALA A 225 14.28 -8.29 -17.14
N VAL A 226 14.67 -7.01 -17.18
CA VAL A 226 15.15 -6.33 -18.40
C VAL A 226 16.45 -6.97 -18.92
N SER A 227 17.39 -7.28 -18.03
CA SER A 227 18.68 -7.92 -18.39
C SER A 227 18.51 -9.32 -18.96
N GLU A 228 17.69 -10.16 -18.30
CA GLU A 228 17.33 -11.51 -18.75
C GLU A 228 16.61 -11.45 -20.11
N SER A 229 15.63 -10.56 -20.26
CA SER A 229 14.90 -10.32 -21.51
C SER A 229 15.83 -9.88 -22.65
N ASN A 230 16.73 -8.93 -22.42
CA ASN A 230 17.71 -8.48 -23.42
C ASN A 230 18.68 -9.61 -23.82
N SER A 231 19.01 -10.49 -22.88
CA SER A 231 19.88 -11.66 -23.10
C SER A 231 19.16 -12.86 -23.73
N SER A 232 17.88 -12.71 -24.11
CA SER A 232 17.01 -13.81 -24.60
C SER A 232 16.91 -14.99 -23.62
N GLN A 233 17.07 -14.74 -22.33
CA GLN A 233 16.92 -15.72 -21.26
C GLN A 233 15.47 -15.80 -20.80
N LEU A 234 15.09 -16.92 -20.19
CA LEU A 234 13.81 -17.05 -19.50
C LEU A 234 13.83 -16.14 -18.26
N ILE A 235 12.80 -15.30 -18.10
CA ILE A 235 12.67 -14.46 -16.90
C ILE A 235 12.58 -15.35 -15.66
N SER A 236 13.50 -15.18 -14.71
CA SER A 236 13.60 -16.04 -13.53
C SER A 236 12.42 -15.86 -12.59
N SER A 237 11.95 -14.60 -12.48
CA SER A 237 10.92 -14.14 -11.55
C SER A 237 9.90 -13.27 -12.29
N PRO A 238 9.04 -13.86 -13.14
CA PRO A 238 8.07 -13.12 -13.96
C PRO A 238 6.96 -12.45 -13.13
N VAL A 239 6.79 -12.88 -11.88
CA VAL A 239 5.91 -12.27 -10.87
C VAL A 239 6.67 -12.28 -9.55
N ILE A 240 6.65 -11.16 -8.83
CA ILE A 240 7.17 -11.02 -7.47
C ILE A 240 6.05 -10.42 -6.63
N LEU A 241 5.74 -11.08 -5.51
CA LEU A 241 4.66 -10.70 -4.62
C LEU A 241 5.25 -10.43 -3.24
N GLN A 242 5.00 -9.24 -2.70
CA GLN A 242 5.57 -8.78 -1.44
C GLN A 242 4.44 -8.33 -0.52
N PHE A 243 4.47 -8.82 0.72
CA PHE A 243 3.41 -8.63 1.71
C PHE A 243 3.98 -7.91 2.92
N GLY A 244 3.29 -6.85 3.34
CA GLY A 244 3.69 -5.97 4.43
C GLY A 244 2.47 -5.26 5.00
N HIS A 245 2.70 -4.11 5.61
CA HIS A 245 1.68 -3.35 6.32
C HIS A 245 1.41 -1.99 5.67
N ALA A 246 0.45 -1.22 6.19
CA ALA A 246 0.28 0.17 5.80
C ALA A 246 1.57 0.96 6.06
N GLU A 247 2.27 0.63 7.15
CA GLU A 247 3.58 1.12 7.55
C GLU A 247 4.72 0.72 6.59
N THR A 248 4.52 -0.26 5.71
CA THR A 248 5.47 -0.61 4.64
C THR A 248 5.19 0.21 3.37
N LEU A 249 3.91 0.29 2.97
CA LEU A 249 3.50 0.92 1.72
C LEU A 249 3.47 2.46 1.79
N GLN A 250 3.04 3.03 2.91
CA GLN A 250 2.90 4.48 3.07
C GLN A 250 4.24 5.23 2.98
N PRO A 251 5.35 4.76 3.59
CA PRO A 251 6.69 5.31 3.37
C PRO A 251 7.18 5.20 1.93
N LEU A 252 6.97 4.06 1.27
CA LEU A 252 7.42 3.85 -0.11
C LEU A 252 6.73 4.82 -1.09
N LEU A 253 5.42 5.01 -0.95
CA LEU A 253 4.67 5.98 -1.73
C LEU A 253 5.14 7.42 -1.46
N ALA A 254 5.49 7.75 -0.22
CA ALA A 254 6.07 9.04 0.14
C ALA A 254 7.49 9.24 -0.43
N LEU A 255 8.31 8.19 -0.46
CA LEU A 255 9.65 8.21 -1.06
C LEU A 255 9.58 8.44 -2.58
N MET A 256 8.58 7.85 -3.24
CA MET A 256 8.27 8.08 -4.65
C MET A 256 7.64 9.46 -4.94
N GLY A 257 7.42 10.31 -3.94
CA GLY A 257 6.82 11.64 -4.10
C GLY A 257 5.33 11.64 -4.42
N LEU A 258 4.63 10.54 -4.20
CA LEU A 258 3.21 10.39 -4.52
C LEU A 258 2.33 11.01 -3.44
N PHE A 259 1.25 11.68 -3.84
CA PHE A 259 0.28 12.33 -2.94
C PHE A 259 0.88 13.41 -2.02
N LYS A 260 1.98 14.06 -2.42
CA LYS A 260 2.54 15.18 -1.67
C LYS A 260 1.72 16.46 -1.86
N ASP A 261 1.21 17.00 -0.76
CA ASP A 261 0.55 18.30 -0.70
C ASP A 261 1.54 19.46 -0.77
N GLU A 262 1.05 20.63 -1.21
CA GLU A 262 1.86 21.87 -1.30
C GLU A 262 2.11 22.47 0.08
N GLU A 263 1.07 22.53 0.91
CA GLU A 263 1.15 22.88 2.33
C GLU A 263 1.16 21.58 3.15
N PRO A 264 2.09 21.38 4.10
CA PRO A 264 2.07 20.23 5.01
C PRO A 264 0.77 20.14 5.80
N LEU A 265 0.31 18.93 6.14
CA LEU A 265 -0.87 18.76 6.98
C LEU A 265 -0.52 19.14 8.43
N ASP A 266 -1.25 20.06 9.05
CA ASP A 266 -1.02 20.52 10.42
C ASP A 266 -2.34 20.65 11.22
N ALA A 267 -2.23 20.87 12.53
CA ALA A 267 -3.38 20.95 13.43
C ALA A 267 -4.33 22.14 13.18
N ASN A 268 -3.91 23.13 12.40
CA ASN A 268 -4.62 24.40 12.21
C ASN A 268 -5.16 24.59 10.78
N ASN A 269 -4.77 23.73 9.83
CA ASN A 269 -5.10 23.89 8.42
C ASN A 269 -6.16 22.92 7.87
N PHE A 270 -6.87 22.15 8.71
CA PHE A 270 -8.00 21.27 8.34
C PHE A 270 -8.95 21.89 7.28
N ALA A 271 -9.39 23.14 7.51
CA ALA A 271 -10.31 23.84 6.62
C ALA A 271 -9.70 24.19 5.23
N ARG A 272 -8.37 24.38 5.15
CA ARG A 272 -7.63 24.54 3.88
C ARG A 272 -7.40 23.18 3.20
N GLN A 273 -7.14 22.14 3.99
CA GLN A 273 -6.81 20.77 3.56
C GLN A 273 -8.04 19.91 3.18
N THR A 274 -9.16 20.55 2.78
CA THR A 274 -10.36 19.85 2.29
C THR A 274 -10.10 19.10 0.99
N HIS A 275 -9.25 19.63 0.12
CA HIS A 275 -8.86 19.03 -1.16
C HIS A 275 -7.47 18.38 -1.17
N ARG A 276 -6.90 18.12 0.02
CA ARG A 276 -5.59 17.46 0.18
C ARG A 276 -5.46 16.16 -0.62
N LYS A 277 -4.27 15.93 -1.16
CA LYS A 277 -3.83 14.72 -1.86
C LYS A 277 -3.53 13.60 -0.86
N PHE A 278 -2.92 13.91 0.28
CA PHE A 278 -2.63 12.94 1.33
C PHE A 278 -3.91 12.57 2.11
N ARG A 279 -4.53 11.45 1.71
CA ARG A 279 -5.67 10.82 2.37
C ARG A 279 -5.37 9.34 2.60
N SER A 280 -4.86 8.97 3.76
CA SER A 280 -4.35 7.63 4.04
C SER A 280 -5.44 6.56 3.84
N GLY A 281 -6.70 6.85 4.17
CA GLY A 281 -7.83 5.95 3.93
C GLY A 281 -8.14 5.68 2.44
N ARG A 282 -7.57 6.46 1.51
CA ARG A 282 -7.66 6.24 0.05
C ARG A 282 -6.37 5.67 -0.54
N ILE A 283 -5.23 5.97 0.09
CA ILE A 283 -3.88 5.58 -0.35
C ILE A 283 -3.54 4.18 0.17
N VAL A 284 -3.71 3.95 1.47
CA VAL A 284 -3.43 2.69 2.19
C VAL A 284 -4.68 2.16 2.97
N PRO A 285 -5.81 1.89 2.29
CA PRO A 285 -6.93 1.16 2.90
C PRO A 285 -6.56 -0.29 3.27
N TYR A 286 -7.48 -1.02 3.89
CA TYR A 286 -7.38 -2.49 3.95
C TYR A 286 -7.21 -3.10 2.56
N ALA A 287 -6.34 -4.12 2.46
CA ALA A 287 -5.93 -4.75 1.20
C ALA A 287 -5.27 -3.79 0.16
N ALA A 288 -4.68 -2.68 0.62
CA ALA A 288 -3.94 -1.77 -0.25
C ALA A 288 -2.81 -2.50 -1.00
N ASN A 289 -2.63 -2.15 -2.27
CA ASN A 289 -1.69 -2.81 -3.17
C ASN A 289 -1.07 -1.82 -4.14
N LEU A 290 0.24 -1.94 -4.36
CA LEU A 290 0.99 -1.19 -5.37
C LEU A 290 1.62 -2.18 -6.34
N LEU A 291 1.30 -2.05 -7.62
CA LEU A 291 1.82 -2.90 -8.70
C LEU A 291 2.73 -2.09 -9.62
N PHE A 292 3.84 -2.71 -9.99
CA PHE A 292 4.71 -2.28 -11.07
C PHE A 292 4.55 -3.29 -12.22
N VAL A 293 4.02 -2.86 -13.36
CA VAL A 293 3.81 -3.72 -14.54
C VAL A 293 4.77 -3.32 -15.62
N LEU A 294 5.78 -4.15 -15.85
CA LEU A 294 6.79 -3.99 -16.90
C LEU A 294 6.35 -4.73 -18.17
N TYR A 295 6.32 -4.02 -19.29
CA TYR A 295 5.99 -4.54 -20.62
C TYR A 295 7.24 -4.59 -21.51
N HIS A 296 7.34 -5.64 -22.32
CA HIS A 296 8.26 -5.70 -23.46
C HIS A 296 7.49 -5.46 -24.75
N CYS A 297 7.90 -4.46 -25.53
CA CYS A 297 7.24 -4.04 -26.75
C CYS A 297 7.98 -4.58 -27.99
N GLU A 298 7.48 -5.68 -28.57
CA GLU A 298 8.09 -6.35 -29.73
C GLU A 298 8.22 -5.45 -30.98
N THR A 299 7.32 -4.48 -31.14
CA THR A 299 7.29 -3.54 -32.28
C THR A 299 7.90 -2.17 -31.95
N ALA A 300 8.71 -2.07 -30.90
CA ALA A 300 9.39 -0.83 -30.53
C ALA A 300 10.36 -0.39 -31.64
N SER A 301 10.33 0.89 -31.98
CA SER A 301 11.20 1.49 -32.99
C SER A 301 12.53 2.00 -32.41
N THR A 302 12.55 2.29 -31.11
CA THR A 302 13.74 2.71 -30.35
C THR A 302 14.01 1.79 -29.16
N SER A 303 15.23 1.86 -28.60
CA SER A 303 15.58 1.16 -27.36
C SER A 303 14.78 1.66 -26.15
N GLU A 304 14.39 2.93 -26.14
CA GLU A 304 13.57 3.55 -25.10
C GLU A 304 12.12 3.04 -25.13
N GLU A 305 11.57 2.81 -26.33
CA GLU A 305 10.24 2.23 -26.49
C GLU A 305 10.16 0.76 -26.06
N LYS A 306 11.28 0.03 -26.08
CA LYS A 306 11.34 -1.43 -25.88
C LYS A 306 10.77 -1.90 -24.54
N TYR A 307 10.98 -1.13 -23.47
CA TYR A 307 10.47 -1.45 -22.13
C TYR A 307 9.62 -0.31 -21.60
N GLN A 308 8.33 -0.57 -21.43
CA GLN A 308 7.35 0.37 -20.89
C GLN A 308 6.92 -0.06 -19.49
N ILE A 309 6.62 0.89 -18.61
CA ILE A 309 6.17 0.60 -17.25
C ILE A 309 4.90 1.35 -16.89
N GLN A 310 4.03 0.67 -16.16
CA GLN A 310 2.77 1.18 -15.63
C GLN A 310 2.69 0.89 -14.13
N LEU A 311 2.19 1.86 -13.37
CA LEU A 311 1.90 1.69 -11.95
C LEU A 311 0.39 1.56 -11.73
N LEU A 312 0.00 0.70 -10.78
CA LEU A 312 -1.35 0.67 -10.25
C LEU A 312 -1.32 0.76 -8.73
N LEU A 313 -2.14 1.63 -8.14
CA LEU A 313 -2.38 1.68 -6.71
C LEU A 313 -3.86 1.34 -6.47
N ASN A 314 -4.10 0.35 -5.61
CA ASN A 314 -5.45 -0.11 -5.25
C ASN A 314 -6.27 -0.46 -6.52
N GLU A 315 -5.65 -1.25 -7.40
CA GLU A 315 -6.16 -1.70 -8.71
C GLU A 315 -6.46 -0.57 -9.73
N LYS A 316 -6.11 0.69 -9.45
CA LYS A 316 -6.32 1.83 -10.34
C LYS A 316 -5.01 2.32 -10.93
N LEU A 317 -5.04 2.74 -12.19
CA LEU A 317 -3.89 3.38 -12.84
C LEU A 317 -3.39 4.56 -12.01
N LEU A 318 -2.09 4.57 -11.72
CA LEU A 318 -1.43 5.61 -10.96
C LEU A 318 -0.56 6.45 -11.91
N PRO A 319 -0.91 7.73 -12.16
CA PRO A 319 -0.10 8.61 -12.99
C PRO A 319 1.28 8.88 -12.40
N PHE A 320 2.30 9.01 -13.24
CA PHE A 320 3.64 9.39 -12.79
C PHE A 320 3.68 10.89 -12.40
N PRO A 321 4.20 11.27 -11.20
CA PRO A 321 4.11 12.63 -10.68
C PRO A 321 4.61 13.76 -11.58
N HIS A 322 5.62 13.49 -12.42
CA HIS A 322 6.30 14.51 -13.24
C HIS A 322 5.73 14.64 -14.65
N SER A 323 4.99 13.65 -15.14
CA SER A 323 4.50 13.61 -16.53
C SER A 323 2.99 13.48 -16.67
N GLU A 324 2.28 13.16 -15.58
CA GLU A 324 0.84 12.85 -15.54
C GLU A 324 0.40 11.71 -16.49
N LYS A 325 1.35 10.99 -17.10
CA LYS A 325 1.10 9.83 -17.95
C LYS A 325 0.82 8.58 -17.08
N ASN A 326 0.01 7.66 -17.61
CA ASN A 326 -0.25 6.34 -17.01
C ASN A 326 0.73 5.25 -17.49
N VAL A 327 1.61 5.57 -18.43
CA VAL A 327 2.67 4.72 -19.00
C VAL A 327 3.86 5.62 -19.32
N SER A 328 5.07 5.14 -19.04
CA SER A 328 6.34 5.81 -19.31
C SER A 328 7.37 4.75 -19.73
N SER A 329 8.46 5.14 -20.39
CA SER A 329 9.54 4.18 -20.60
C SER A 329 10.16 3.79 -19.25
N TYR A 330 10.66 2.57 -19.15
CA TYR A 330 11.33 2.14 -17.92
C TYR A 330 12.58 2.98 -17.63
N GLN A 331 13.24 3.49 -18.67
CA GLN A 331 14.40 4.39 -18.56
C GLN A 331 14.01 5.77 -18.03
N GLU A 332 12.95 6.41 -18.56
CA GLU A 332 12.40 7.67 -18.05
C GLU A 332 12.08 7.57 -16.55
N LEU A 333 11.49 6.45 -16.11
CA LEU A 333 11.16 6.24 -14.70
C LEU A 333 12.41 6.15 -13.81
N LYS A 334 13.48 5.51 -14.29
CA LYS A 334 14.75 5.43 -13.56
C LYS A 334 15.43 6.80 -13.46
N GLU A 335 15.37 7.59 -14.53
CA GLU A 335 15.91 8.95 -14.55
C GLU A 335 15.15 9.88 -13.59
N GLN A 336 13.81 9.76 -13.53
CA GLN A 336 12.96 10.48 -12.58
C GLN A 336 13.38 10.26 -11.11
N TYR A 337 13.83 9.05 -10.77
CA TYR A 337 14.28 8.71 -9.41
C TYR A 337 15.82 8.61 -9.26
N SER A 338 16.58 9.15 -10.21
CA SER A 338 18.05 9.13 -10.21
C SER A 338 18.68 9.65 -8.91
N SER A 339 18.11 10.70 -8.31
CA SER A 339 18.54 11.24 -7.01
C SER A 339 18.34 10.25 -5.86
N ILE A 340 17.26 9.46 -5.86
CA ILE A 340 16.99 8.43 -4.85
C ILE A 340 18.01 7.29 -5.00
N PHE A 341 18.27 6.83 -6.23
CA PHE A 341 19.26 5.78 -6.47
C PHE A 341 20.68 6.15 -6.00
N GLN A 342 21.03 7.44 -6.04
CA GLN A 342 22.35 7.95 -5.66
C GLN A 342 22.49 8.31 -4.18
N SER A 343 21.38 8.58 -3.47
CA SER A 343 21.43 9.19 -2.12
C SER A 343 20.59 8.50 -1.04
N CYS A 344 19.84 7.44 -1.38
CA CYS A 344 18.94 6.74 -0.47
C CYS A 344 19.47 5.33 -0.22
N TYR A 345 20.21 5.09 0.87
CA TYR A 345 20.64 3.74 1.28
C TYR A 345 20.20 3.47 2.71
N PHE A 346 19.51 2.35 2.92
CA PHE A 346 18.87 2.04 4.21
C PHE A 346 19.82 2.15 5.41
N LYS A 347 21.05 1.62 5.26
CA LYS A 347 22.06 1.64 6.31
C LYS A 347 22.42 3.08 6.72
N ASP A 348 22.76 3.91 5.73
CA ASP A 348 23.23 5.28 5.94
C ASP A 348 22.08 6.18 6.45
N GLU A 349 20.86 5.92 5.98
CA GLU A 349 19.67 6.64 6.41
C GLU A 349 19.25 6.33 7.84
N CYS A 350 19.38 5.08 8.26
CA CYS A 350 18.95 4.60 9.57
C CYS A 350 20.04 4.65 10.65
N GLU A 351 21.28 4.99 10.29
CA GLU A 351 22.37 5.20 11.24
C GLU A 351 22.10 6.42 12.14
N LEU A 352 22.33 6.25 13.45
CA LEU A 352 22.24 7.33 14.42
C LEU A 352 23.50 8.21 14.33
N PRO A 353 23.38 9.55 14.37
CA PRO A 353 24.54 10.43 14.32
C PRO A 353 25.45 10.17 15.53
N VAL A 354 26.76 10.06 15.27
CA VAL A 354 27.77 9.87 16.32
C VAL A 354 27.87 11.14 17.18
N ILE A 355 27.22 11.12 18.35
CA ILE A 355 27.34 12.20 19.34
C ILE A 355 28.72 12.12 19.99
N ASN A 356 29.69 12.85 19.44
CA ASN A 356 30.97 13.08 20.09
C ASN A 356 30.76 13.85 21.39
N LYS A 357 30.96 13.19 22.53
CA LYS A 357 30.86 13.76 23.89
C LYS A 357 32.06 14.66 24.23
N THR A 358 32.33 15.67 23.40
CA THR A 358 33.49 16.59 23.57
C THR A 358 33.12 18.08 23.68
N SER A 359 31.83 18.44 23.75
CA SER A 359 31.37 19.82 23.97
C SER A 359 30.33 19.95 25.10
N ALA A 360 30.56 19.25 26.22
CA ALA A 360 29.80 19.45 27.47
C ALA A 360 30.38 20.58 28.36
N HIS A 361 31.35 21.33 27.84
CA HIS A 361 31.90 22.54 28.43
C HIS A 361 32.13 23.58 27.32
N GLU A 362 31.06 24.29 26.95
CA GLU A 362 31.12 25.73 26.63
C GLU A 362 29.69 26.27 26.43
N LEU A 363 29.27 27.11 27.39
CA LEU A 363 28.08 27.99 27.43
C LEU A 363 26.70 27.32 27.57
#